data_AF-A0A354JU63-F1
#
_entry.id   AF-A0A354JU63-F1
#
_cell.length_a   1.000
_cell.length_b   1.000
_cell.length_c   1.000
_cell.angle_alpha   90.00
_cell.angle_beta   90.00
_cell.angle_gamma   90.00
#
_symmetry.space_group_name_H-M   'P 1'
#
loop_
_entity.id
_entity.type
_entity.pdbx_description
1 polymer ?
#
loop_
_entity_poly.entity_id
_entity_poly.type
_entity_poly.pdbx_seq_one_letter_code
_entity_poly.pdbx_strand_id
1 'polypeptide(L)' 'MEPLNETELLQRLYEYSSQVGFDTNKKESFREVISFLIDIDQNFIYTLLKPEEVNYVLAHRETEERLKHRLEKVIESL' A
#
# COMPACT_ATOMS: atom_id res chain seq x y z
N MET A 1 -0.62 -0.03 -18.51
CA MET A 1 -0.34 -0.95 -17.39
C MET A 1 -1.59 -0.96 -16.52
N GLU A 2 -2.04 -2.11 -16.03
CA GLU A 2 -3.20 -2.11 -15.12
C GLU A 2 -2.74 -1.78 -13.69
N PRO A 3 -3.50 -0.97 -12.93
CA PRO A 3 -3.19 -0.70 -11.53
C PRO A 3 -3.34 -1.95 -10.67
N LEU A 4 -2.43 -2.11 -9.70
CA LEU A 4 -2.43 -3.21 -8.72
C LEU A 4 -3.81 -3.48 -8.15
N ASN A 5 -4.18 -4.75 -8.11
CA ASN A 5 -5.39 -5.20 -7.44
C ASN A 5 -5.18 -5.33 -5.92
N GLU A 6 -6.27 -5.56 -5.18
CA GLU A 6 -6.26 -5.63 -3.71
C GLU A 6 -5.37 -6.77 -3.19
N THR A 7 -5.36 -7.93 -3.86
CA THR A 7 -4.49 -9.06 -3.50
C THR A 7 -3.01 -8.72 -3.65
N GLU A 8 -2.64 -8.06 -4.75
CA GLU A 8 -1.26 -7.62 -5.00
C GLU A 8 -0.82 -6.56 -3.99
N LEU A 9 -1.70 -5.61 -3.67
CA LEU A 9 -1.43 -4.59 -2.64
C LEU A 9 -1.22 -5.21 -1.26
N LEU A 10 -2.09 -6.16 -0.89
CA LEU A 10 -1.98 -6.90 0.38
C LEU A 10 -0.66 -7.68 0.46
N GLN A 11 -0.29 -8.39 -0.61
CA GLN A 11 0.97 -9.11 -0.66
C GLN A 11 2.17 -8.17 -0.47
N ARG A 12 2.20 -7.04 -1.19
CA ARG A 12 3.29 -6.07 -1.09
C ARG A 12 3.36 -5.38 0.26
N LEU A 13 2.22 -5.15 0.91
CA LEU A 13 2.16 -4.67 2.29
C LEU A 13 2.84 -5.65 3.25
N TYR A 14 2.54 -6.94 3.16
CA TYR A 14 3.21 -7.96 3.98
C TYR A 14 4.72 -8.05 3.68
N GLU A 15 5.11 -7.97 2.41
CA GLU A 15 6.51 -7.97 2.01
C GLU A 15 7.27 -6.76 2.58
N TYR A 16 6.72 -5.55 2.41
CA TYR A 16 7.28 -4.32 2.98
C TYR A 16 7.40 -4.43 4.51
N SER A 17 6.33 -4.87 5.17
CA SER A 17 6.26 -4.97 6.64
C SER A 17 7.28 -5.95 7.18
N SER A 18 7.46 -7.09 6.50
CA SER A 18 8.51 -8.07 6.81
C SER A 18 9.91 -7.47 6.65
N GLN A 19 10.15 -6.70 5.58
CA GLN A 19 11.45 -6.04 5.33
C GLN A 19 11.80 -5.02 6.41
N VAL A 20 10.83 -4.26 6.91
CA VAL A 20 11.04 -3.24 7.95
C VAL A 20 10.87 -3.77 9.38
N GLY A 21 10.60 -5.08 9.54
CA GLY A 21 10.53 -5.74 10.85
C GLY A 21 9.25 -5.50 11.64
N PHE A 22 8.14 -5.14 10.98
CA PHE A 22 6.83 -5.06 11.63
C PHE A 22 6.25 -6.44 11.89
N ASP A 23 5.72 -6.66 13.10
CA ASP A 23 5.01 -7.89 13.45
C ASP A 23 3.62 -7.92 12.80
N THR A 24 3.49 -8.71 11.74
CA THR A 24 2.24 -8.86 10.98
C THR A 24 1.32 -9.94 11.56
N ASN A 25 1.72 -10.66 12.62
CA ASN A 25 0.92 -11.73 13.22
C ASN A 25 -0.24 -11.20 14.07
N LYS A 26 -0.10 -9.98 14.59
CA LYS A 26 -1.15 -9.28 15.34
C LYS A 26 -1.92 -8.35 14.42
N LYS A 27 -2.97 -8.88 13.79
CA LYS A 27 -3.79 -8.18 12.78
C LYS A 27 -4.21 -6.76 13.18
N GLU A 28 -4.71 -6.58 14.40
CA GLU A 28 -5.14 -5.27 14.91
C GLU A 28 -3.98 -4.27 14.99
N SER A 29 -2.87 -4.66 15.63
CA SER A 29 -1.65 -3.84 15.70
C SER A 29 -1.05 -3.57 14.32
N PHE A 30 -1.13 -4.53 13.41
CA PHE A 30 -0.64 -4.39 12.05
C PHE A 30 -1.48 -3.36 11.27
N ARG A 31 -2.81 -3.47 11.34
CA ARG A 31 -3.74 -2.53 10.72
C ARG A 31 -3.55 -1.11 11.26
N GLU A 32 -3.42 -0.93 12.57
CA GLU A 32 -3.22 0.38 13.20
C GLU A 32 -1.94 1.06 12.72
N VAL A 33 -0.83 0.31 12.69
CA VAL A 33 0.47 0.84 12.24
C VAL A 33 0.41 1.24 10.77
N ILE A 34 -0.13 0.40 9.90
CA ILE A 34 -0.23 0.72 8.47
C ILE A 34 -1.17 1.90 8.22
N SER A 35 -2.30 1.97 8.95
CA SER A 35 -3.22 3.12 8.86
C SER A 35 -2.50 4.42 9.26
N PHE A 36 -1.75 4.38 10.36
CA PHE A 36 -0.95 5.52 10.81
C PHE A 36 0.10 5.94 9.77
N LEU A 37 0.80 4.99 9.14
CA LEU A 37 1.80 5.28 8.11
C LEU A 37 1.19 5.99 6.89
N ILE A 38 -0.02 5.61 6.49
CA ILE A 38 -0.73 6.28 5.40
C ILE A 38 -1.17 7.69 5.78
N ASP A 39 -1.66 7.87 7.01
CA ASP A 39 -2.11 9.18 7.49
C ASP A 39 -0.95 10.19 7.53
N ILE A 40 0.25 9.76 7.91
CA ILE A 40 1.43 10.64 8.00
C ILE A 40 2.17 10.80 6.67
N ASP A 41 2.09 9.81 5.77
CA ASP A 41 2.81 9.82 4.51
C ASP A 41 1.89 9.46 3.33
N GLN A 42 1.41 10.50 2.65
CA GLN A 42 0.63 10.36 1.43
C GLN A 42 1.41 9.68 0.29
N ASN A 43 2.74 9.63 0.38
CA ASN A 43 3.61 8.94 -0.58
C ASN A 43 3.85 7.47 -0.22
N PHE A 44 3.28 6.98 0.88
CA PHE A 44 3.45 5.60 1.31
C PHE A 44 3.11 4.61 0.19
N ILE A 45 2.12 4.92 -0.66
CA ILE A 45 1.76 4.07 -1.77
C ILE A 45 2.92 3.80 -2.74
N TYR A 46 3.81 4.77 -2.97
CA TYR A 46 4.96 4.60 -3.85
C TYR A 46 6.01 3.64 -3.27
N THR A 47 6.04 3.44 -1.95
CA THR A 47 6.92 2.44 -1.31
C THR A 47 6.52 1.02 -1.67
N LEU A 48 5.25 0.82 -2.06
CA LEU A 48 4.70 -0.46 -2.48
C LEU A 48 4.84 -0.69 -3.99
N LEU A 49 5.34 0.27 -4.76
CA LEU A 49 5.41 0.20 -6.22
C LEU A 49 6.82 -0.12 -6.72
N LYS A 50 6.91 -0.82 -7.85
CA LYS A 50 8.15 -0.97 -8.61
C LYS A 50 8.48 0.33 -9.35
N PRO A 51 9.75 0.59 -9.68
CA PRO A 51 10.15 1.83 -10.36
C PRO A 51 9.34 2.14 -11.63
N GLU A 52 9.00 1.12 -12.43
CA GLU A 52 8.22 1.29 -13.66
C GLU A 52 6.75 1.67 -13.37
N GLU A 53 6.19 1.14 -12.28
CA GLU A 53 4.84 1.45 -11.82
C GLU A 53 4.76 2.85 -11.23
N VAL A 54 5.79 3.29 -10.51
CA VAL A 54 5.90 4.67 -10.01
C VAL A 54 5.82 5.67 -11.17
N ASN A 55 6.61 5.46 -12.23
CA ASN A 55 6.59 6.32 -13.41
C ASN A 55 5.21 6.33 -14.08
N TYR A 56 4.54 5.17 -14.15
CA TYR A 56 3.20 5.07 -14.70
C TYR A 56 2.17 5.84 -13.87
N VAL A 57 2.20 5.69 -12.54
CA VAL A 57 1.28 6.35 -11.61
C VAL A 57 1.49 7.87 -11.60
N LEU A 58 2.74 8.33 -11.58
CA LEU A 58 3.07 9.76 -11.67
C LEU A 58 2.57 10.39 -12.97
N ALA A 59 2.52 9.64 -14.06
CA ALA A 59 1.98 10.10 -15.34
C ALA A 59 0.44 10.05 -15.42
N HIS A 60 -0.23 9.32 -14.52
CA HIS A 60 -1.68 9.06 -14.56
C HIS A 60 -2.33 9.29 -13.19
N ARG A 61 -2.70 10.53 -12.89
CA ARG A 61 -3.24 10.92 -11.58
C ARG A 61 -4.50 10.12 -11.18
N GLU A 62 -5.38 9.80 -12.13
CA GLU A 62 -6.56 8.96 -11.82
C GLU A 62 -6.19 7.56 -11.35
N THR A 63 -5.03 7.06 -11.77
CA THR A 63 -4.50 5.75 -11.36
C THR A 63 -3.99 5.81 -9.93
N GLU A 64 -3.33 6.91 -9.55
CA GLU A 64 -2.88 7.15 -8.17
C GLU A 64 -4.05 7.14 -7.18
N GLU A 65 -5.11 7.92 -7.45
CA GLU A 65 -6.28 8.00 -6.58
C GLU A 65 -7.00 6.64 -6.46
N ARG A 66 -7.11 5.91 -7.56
CA ARG A 66 -7.68 4.54 -7.54
C ARG A 66 -6.83 3.58 -6.71
N LEU A 67 -5.51 3.69 -6.77
CA LEU A 67 -4.60 2.86 -5.99
C LEU A 67 -4.69 3.20 -4.50
N LYS A 68 -4.75 4.49 -4.14
CA LYS A 68 -4.95 4.93 -2.74
C LYS A 68 -6.24 4.37 -2.17
N HIS A 69 -7.34 4.51 -2.90
CA HIS A 69 -8.63 3.99 -2.42
C HIS A 69 -8.66 2.46 -2.29
N ARG A 70 -7.96 1.73 -3.16
CA ARG A 70 -7.80 0.27 -3.02
C ARG A 70 -6.95 -0.09 -1.81
N LEU A 71 -5.88 0.67 -1.57
CA LEU A 71 -5.01 0.45 -0.42
C LEU A 71 -5.75 0.65 0.90
N GLU A 72 -6.58 1.69 1.00
CA GLU A 72 -7.47 1.92 2.15
C GLU A 72 -8.37 0.70 2.41
N LYS A 73 -9.03 0.18 1.37
CA LYS A 73 -9.89 -1.02 1.48
C LYS A 73 -9.13 -2.26 1.96
N VAL A 74 -7.92 -2.47 1.44
CA VAL A 74 -7.06 -3.59 1.87
C VAL A 74 -6.81 -3.49 3.37
N ILE A 75 -6.52 -2.30 3.89
CA ILE A 75 -6.20 -2.09 5.30
C ILE A 75 -7.44 -2.21 6.19
N GLU A 76 -8.59 -1.73 5.75
CA GLU A 76 -9.87 -1.97 6.44
C GLU A 76 -10.21 -3.46 6.56
N SER A 77 -9.68 -4.30 5.66
CA SER A 77 -9.91 -5.75 5.64
C SER A 77 -8.90 -6.59 6.43
N LEU A 78 -7.81 -5.99 6.94
CA LEU A 78 -6.76 -6.65 7.73
C LEU A 78 -7.25 -7.08 9.13
#